data_AF-A0A914PJL0-F1
#
_entry.id   AF-A0A914PJL0-F1
#
_cell.length_a   1.000
_cell.length_b   1.000
_cell.length_c   1.000
_cell.angle_alpha   90.00
_cell.angle_beta   90.00
_cell.angle_gamma   90.00
#
_symmetry.space_group_name_H-M   'P 1'
#
loop_
_entity.id
_entity.type
_entity.pdbx_description
1 polymer ?
#
loop_
_entity_poly.entity_id
_entity_poly.type
_entity_poly.pdbx_seq_one_letter_code
_entity_poly.pdbx_strand_id
1 'polypeptide(L)'
;MSSKWKSASLRVFICVNSLQDMHIQEQQLKLLLQQLRIKAKSVMVPWDHDVAQMKEGTQANANIAEFPKTFVSAVNEMIRRNSSDTAVTFLNLPVPPSPSLNRSEEYMDALRTLTADLPPTLLVCGLSSVISTGL
;
A
#
# COMPACT_ATOMS: atom_id res chain seq x y z
N MET A 1 -19.10 -5.94 13.88
CA MET A 1 -18.78 -4.91 12.87
C MET A 1 -19.84 -3.82 12.89
N SER A 2 -19.44 -2.55 12.78
CA SER A 2 -20.37 -1.40 12.74
C SER A 2 -21.35 -1.51 11.57
N SER A 3 -22.62 -1.17 11.79
CA SER A 3 -23.70 -1.27 10.80
C SER A 3 -23.44 -0.45 9.53
N LYS A 4 -22.63 0.60 9.62
CA LYS A 4 -22.29 1.50 8.51
C LYS A 4 -21.43 0.86 7.42
N TRP A 5 -20.76 -0.26 7.70
CA TRP A 5 -19.84 -0.92 6.76
C TRP A 5 -20.38 -2.24 6.20
N LYS A 6 -21.64 -2.60 6.50
CA LYS A 6 -22.23 -3.88 6.09
C LYS A 6 -22.31 -4.08 4.57
N SER A 7 -22.44 -3.00 3.81
CA SER A 7 -22.45 -3.01 2.34
C SER A 7 -21.06 -2.89 1.73
N ALA A 8 -20.03 -2.59 2.52
CA ALA A 8 -18.67 -2.43 2.02
C ALA A 8 -18.00 -3.80 1.81
N SER A 9 -17.16 -3.89 0.78
CA SER A 9 -16.33 -5.07 0.54
C SER A 9 -14.85 -4.70 0.67
N LEU A 10 -14.09 -5.53 1.39
CA LEU A 10 -12.65 -5.32 1.53
C LEU A 10 -11.94 -5.87 0.29
N ARG A 11 -11.05 -5.06 -0.28
CA ARG A 11 -10.16 -5.43 -1.38
C ARG A 11 -8.72 -5.25 -0.90
N VAL A 12 -7.90 -6.30 -1.07
CA VAL A 12 -6.48 -6.29 -0.71
C VAL A 12 -5.68 -6.32 -1.99
N PHE A 13 -4.85 -5.29 -2.19
CA PHE A 13 -4.03 -5.14 -3.38
C PHE A 13 -2.60 -5.61 -3.08
N ILE A 14 -2.06 -6.46 -3.96
CA ILE A 14 -0.66 -6.87 -3.93
C ILE A 14 -0.01 -6.37 -5.22
N CYS A 15 1.10 -5.65 -5.06
CA CYS A 15 1.93 -5.24 -6.19
C CYS A 15 2.98 -6.32 -6.46
N VAL A 16 3.11 -6.71 -7.73
CA VAL A 16 3.97 -7.82 -8.15
C VAL A 16 4.95 -7.40 -9.24
N ASN A 17 6.19 -7.86 -9.10
CA ASN A 17 7.28 -7.51 -10.02
C ASN A 17 7.38 -8.47 -11.21
N SER A 18 6.87 -9.69 -11.08
CA SER A 18 6.90 -10.72 -12.13
C SER A 18 5.57 -11.45 -12.22
N LEU A 19 5.16 -11.77 -13.45
CA LEU A 19 3.95 -12.56 -13.71
C LEU A 19 4.04 -13.98 -13.11
N GLN A 20 5.25 -14.52 -12.95
CA GLN A 20 5.47 -15.86 -12.40
C GLN A 20 5.14 -15.93 -10.90
N ASP A 21 5.44 -14.87 -10.15
CA ASP A 21 5.19 -14.81 -8.70
C ASP A 21 3.72 -14.50 -8.37
N MET A 22 2.94 -14.05 -9.35
CA MET A 22 1.55 -13.63 -9.14
C MET A 22 0.69 -14.74 -8.52
N HIS A 23 0.73 -15.93 -9.09
CA HIS A 23 -0.14 -17.03 -8.63
C HIS A 23 0.22 -17.47 -7.20
N ILE A 24 1.51 -17.53 -6.90
CA ILE A 24 2.01 -17.98 -5.59
C ILE A 24 1.63 -16.95 -4.51
N GLN A 25 1.91 -15.67 -4.76
CA GLN A 25 1.61 -14.61 -3.79
C GLN A 25 0.10 -14.42 -3.59
N GLU A 26 -0.70 -14.54 -4.64
CA GLU A 26 -2.16 -14.48 -4.52
C GLU A 26 -2.70 -15.63 -3.66
N GLN A 27 -2.22 -16.86 -3.88
CA GLN A 27 -2.64 -18.03 -3.11
C GLN A 27 -2.22 -17.91 -1.63
N GLN A 28 -1.00 -17.46 -1.35
CA GLN A 28 -0.52 -17.20 0.01
C GLN A 28 -1.40 -16.18 0.74
N LEU A 29 -1.77 -15.08 0.08
CA LEU A 29 -2.67 -14.09 0.66
C LEU A 29 -4.06 -14.66 0.91
N LYS A 30 -4.62 -15.41 -0.04
CA LYS A 30 -5.94 -16.05 0.12
C LYS A 30 -5.96 -16.97 1.35
N LEU A 31 -4.92 -17.79 1.53
CA LEU A 31 -4.80 -18.67 2.69
C LEU A 31 -4.70 -17.87 3.99
N LEU A 32 -3.90 -16.81 4.03
CA LEU A 32 -3.78 -15.94 5.20
C LEU A 32 -5.12 -15.28 5.57
N LEU A 33 -5.82 -14.71 4.60
CA LEU A 33 -7.13 -14.10 4.80
C LEU A 33 -8.15 -15.13 5.31
N GLN A 34 -8.11 -16.36 4.79
CA GLN A 34 -8.96 -17.46 5.25
C GLN A 34 -8.65 -17.86 6.69
N GLN A 35 -7.38 -17.99 7.07
CA GLN A 35 -6.97 -18.31 8.44
C GLN A 35 -7.42 -17.22 9.43
N LEU A 36 -7.35 -15.95 9.02
CA LEU A 36 -7.81 -14.81 9.81
C LEU A 36 -9.34 -14.61 9.76
N ARG A 37 -10.07 -15.44 8.99
CA ARG A 37 -11.52 -15.32 8.75
C ARG A 37 -11.93 -13.95 8.21
N ILE A 38 -11.05 -13.31 7.44
CA ILE A 38 -11.28 -12.01 6.81
C ILE A 38 -11.85 -12.24 5.41
N LYS A 39 -13.09 -11.79 5.19
CA LYS A 39 -13.72 -11.84 3.86
C LYS A 39 -13.25 -10.65 3.01
N ALA A 40 -12.23 -10.88 2.17
CA ALA A 40 -11.71 -9.88 1.25
C ALA A 40 -11.45 -10.45 -0.15
N LYS A 41 -11.46 -9.59 -1.16
CA LYS A 41 -11.01 -9.92 -2.52
C LYS A 41 -9.53 -9.60 -2.67
N SER A 42 -8.73 -10.54 -3.15
CA SER A 42 -7.35 -10.29 -3.57
C SER A 42 -7.33 -9.67 -4.97
N VAL A 43 -6.57 -8.60 -5.16
CA VAL A 43 -6.36 -7.97 -6.47
C VAL A 43 -4.86 -7.87 -6.71
N MET A 44 -4.40 -8.46 -7.80
CA MET A 44 -3.00 -8.43 -8.20
C MET A 44 -2.80 -7.27 -9.16
N VAL A 45 -1.85 -6.40 -8.87
CA VAL A 45 -1.51 -5.26 -9.73
C VAL A 45 -0.09 -5.46 -10.25
N PRO A 46 0.09 -5.70 -11.57
CA PRO A 46 1.41 -5.77 -12.16
C PRO A 46 2.08 -4.41 -12.03
N TRP A 47 3.31 -4.40 -11.53
CA TRP A 47 4.13 -3.21 -11.47
C TRP A 47 4.78 -2.99 -12.85
N ASP A 48 4.66 -1.79 -13.43
CA ASP A 48 5.44 -1.46 -14.62
C ASP A 48 6.94 -1.63 -14.34
N HIS A 49 7.65 -2.22 -15.29
CA HIS A 49 9.05 -2.63 -15.16
C HIS A 49 9.98 -1.46 -14.76
N ASP A 50 9.67 -0.25 -15.23
CA ASP A 50 10.41 0.99 -14.92
C ASP A 50 10.34 1.36 -13.43
N VAL A 51 9.20 1.07 -12.81
CA VAL A 51 8.92 1.43 -11.42
C VAL A 51 9.34 0.28 -10.49
N ALA A 52 9.41 -0.97 -10.99
CA ALA A 52 10.03 -2.10 -10.30
C ALA A 52 11.55 -1.94 -10.15
N GLN A 53 12.26 -1.46 -11.19
CA GLN A 53 13.70 -1.19 -11.11
C GLN A 53 14.05 -0.10 -10.09
N MET A 54 13.16 0.88 -9.90
CA MET A 54 13.32 1.92 -8.88
C MET A 54 13.19 1.39 -7.44
N LYS A 55 12.63 0.18 -7.25
CA LYS A 55 12.46 -0.48 -5.95
C LYS A 55 13.59 -1.47 -5.63
N GLU A 56 14.29 -2.00 -6.65
CA GLU A 56 15.30 -3.07 -6.50
C GLU A 56 16.57 -2.67 -5.71
N GLY A 57 16.67 -1.43 -5.23
CA GLY A 57 17.75 -0.98 -4.35
C GLY A 57 17.35 -0.65 -2.91
N THR A 58 16.06 -0.73 -2.55
CA THR A 58 15.56 -0.03 -1.36
C THR A 58 14.88 -0.97 -0.37
N GLN A 59 15.27 -0.86 0.91
CA GLN A 59 14.76 -1.69 1.99
C GLN A 59 13.25 -1.48 2.20
N ALA A 60 12.57 -2.46 2.81
CA ALA A 60 11.13 -2.41 3.14
C ALA A 60 10.71 -1.19 4.01
N ASN A 61 11.68 -0.47 4.57
CA ASN A 61 11.52 0.72 5.42
C ASN A 61 12.06 2.00 4.75
N ALA A 62 12.15 2.03 3.42
CA ALA A 62 12.65 3.17 2.67
C ALA A 62 11.87 4.45 2.98
N ASN A 63 12.60 5.56 3.06
CA ASN A 63 11.99 6.87 3.15
C ASN A 63 11.37 7.25 1.81
N ILE A 64 10.10 7.67 1.79
CA ILE A 64 9.43 7.99 0.52
C ILE A 64 10.07 9.18 -0.23
N ALA A 65 10.77 10.08 0.48
CA ALA A 65 11.47 11.21 -0.14
C ALA A 65 12.75 10.80 -0.89
N GLU A 66 13.25 9.57 -0.68
CA GLU A 66 14.39 9.04 -1.44
C GLU A 66 13.99 8.57 -2.84
N PHE A 67 12.69 8.37 -3.09
CA PHE A 67 12.22 7.99 -4.41
C PHE A 67 12.01 9.21 -5.31
N PRO A 68 12.27 9.08 -6.63
CA PRO A 68 11.93 10.11 -7.59
C PRO A 68 10.44 10.48 -7.52
N LYS A 69 10.11 11.77 -7.69
CA LYS A 69 8.70 12.21 -7.70
C LYS A 69 7.86 11.50 -8.77
N THR A 70 8.47 11.09 -9.88
CA THR A 70 7.83 10.31 -10.95
C THR A 70 7.37 8.95 -10.45
N PHE A 71 8.17 8.27 -9.63
CA PHE A 71 7.79 7.02 -8.98
C PHE A 71 6.57 7.21 -8.08
N VAL A 72 6.63 8.21 -7.19
CA VAL A 72 5.55 8.50 -6.24
C VAL A 72 4.24 8.85 -6.96
N SER A 73 4.34 9.61 -8.06
CA SER A 73 3.19 9.95 -8.90
C SER A 73 2.61 8.74 -9.63
N ALA A 74 3.46 7.85 -10.17
CA ALA A 74 3.00 6.61 -10.80
C ALA A 74 2.25 5.70 -9.82
N VAL A 75 2.74 5.62 -8.57
CA VAL A 75 2.04 4.90 -7.49
C VAL A 75 0.68 5.53 -7.17
N ASN A 76 0.61 6.87 -7.06
CA ASN A 76 -0.66 7.57 -6.88
C ASN A 76 -1.66 7.26 -8.00
N GLU A 77 -1.23 7.36 -9.27
CA GLU A 77 -2.09 7.05 -10.41
C GLU A 77 -2.61 5.61 -10.38
N MET A 78 -1.74 4.65 -10.07
CA MET A 78 -2.12 3.24 -9.94
C MET A 78 -3.18 3.05 -8.85
N ILE A 79 -3.01 3.67 -7.68
CA ILE A 79 -3.99 3.61 -6.58
C ILE A 79 -5.31 4.24 -7.04
N ARG A 80 -5.25 5.42 -7.66
CA ARG A 80 -6.43 6.16 -8.14
C ARG A 80 -7.25 5.36 -9.15
N ARG A 81 -6.60 4.76 -10.15
CA ARG A 81 -7.24 3.91 -11.17
C ARG A 81 -8.03 2.75 -10.55
N ASN A 82 -7.58 2.23 -9.40
CA ASN A 82 -8.20 1.09 -8.72
C ASN A 82 -9.17 1.48 -7.58
N SER A 83 -9.23 2.76 -7.22
CA SER A 83 -9.94 3.24 -6.02
C SER A 83 -11.05 4.26 -6.29
N SER A 84 -11.39 4.57 -7.54
CA SER A 84 -12.42 5.57 -7.90
C SER A 84 -13.77 5.41 -7.19
N ASP A 85 -14.23 4.18 -6.97
CA ASP A 85 -15.47 3.87 -6.22
C ASP A 85 -15.13 3.19 -4.87
N THR A 86 -14.38 3.90 -4.03
CA THR A 86 -13.94 3.38 -2.72
C THR A 86 -14.32 4.34 -1.61
N ALA A 87 -14.95 3.82 -0.55
CA ALA A 87 -15.32 4.62 0.61
C ALA A 87 -14.10 5.06 1.46
N VAL A 88 -13.07 4.22 1.55
CA VAL A 88 -11.83 4.50 2.30
C VAL A 88 -10.66 3.69 1.74
N THR A 89 -9.49 4.32 1.62
CA THR A 89 -8.24 3.67 1.20
C THR A 89 -7.29 3.57 2.39
N PHE A 90 -6.68 2.40 2.59
CA PHE A 90 -5.67 2.19 3.62
C PHE A 90 -4.31 2.02 2.94
N LEU A 91 -3.34 2.84 3.32
CA LEU A 91 -1.96 2.72 2.84
C LEU A 91 -1.00 2.62 4.03
N ASN A 92 0.14 1.97 3.82
CA ASN A 92 1.21 2.02 4.81
C ASN A 92 1.82 3.43 4.85
N LEU A 93 2.02 3.98 6.04
CA LEU A 93 2.74 5.23 6.23
C LEU A 93 4.24 4.95 6.05
N PRO A 94 4.90 5.57 5.06
CA PRO A 94 6.34 5.44 4.88
C PRO A 94 7.12 5.89 6.12
N VAL A 95 8.32 5.37 6.31
CA VAL A 95 9.15 5.75 7.47
C VAL A 95 9.63 7.19 7.29
N PRO A 96 9.46 8.07 8.29
CA PRO A 96 9.92 9.45 8.21
C PRO A 96 11.46 9.52 8.13
N PRO A 97 12.03 10.61 7.59
CA PRO A 97 13.47 10.74 7.48
C PRO A 97 14.09 10.87 8.86
N SER A 98 15.38 10.51 9.00
CA SER A 98 16.11 10.76 10.25
C SER A 98 16.00 12.25 10.60
N PRO A 99 15.71 12.61 11.87
CA PRO A 99 15.60 14.00 12.29
C PRO A 99 16.89 14.81 12.05
N SER A 100 18.03 14.13 11.91
CA SER A 100 19.32 14.75 11.57
C SER A 100 19.42 15.25 10.13
N LEU A 101 18.58 14.76 9.20
CA LEU A 101 18.70 15.07 7.77
C LEU A 101 17.91 16.30 7.31
N ASN A 102 17.08 16.91 8.17
CA ASN A 102 16.22 18.06 7.87
C ASN A 102 15.40 17.95 6.54
N ARG A 103 14.92 16.75 6.21
CA ARG A 103 14.13 16.46 4.98
C ARG A 103 12.62 16.40 5.20
N SER A 104 12.12 17.04 6.25
CA SER A 104 10.71 16.99 6.61
C SER A 104 9.79 17.53 5.52
N GLU A 105 10.19 18.61 4.83
CA GLU A 105 9.43 19.20 3.72
C GLU A 105 9.34 18.25 2.52
N GLU A 106 10.46 17.64 2.10
CA GLU A 106 10.48 16.69 0.99
C GLU A 106 9.62 15.45 1.29
N TYR A 107 9.65 14.98 2.54
CA TYR A 107 8.80 13.89 3.00
C TYR A 107 7.30 14.26 2.94
N MET A 108 6.94 15.45 3.43
CA MET A 108 5.55 15.93 3.36
C MET A 108 5.08 16.15 1.93
N ASP A 109 5.94 16.65 1.04
CA ASP A 109 5.64 16.81 -0.39
C ASP A 109 5.42 15.46 -1.08
N ALA A 110 6.25 14.46 -0.76
CA ALA A 110 6.09 13.10 -1.26
C ALA A 110 4.78 12.45 -0.75
N LEU A 111 4.42 12.65 0.52
CA LEU A 111 3.13 12.19 1.05
C LEU A 111 1.93 12.88 0.39
N ARG A 112 2.02 14.18 0.12
CA ARG A 112 0.99 14.93 -0.62
C ARG A 112 0.83 14.39 -2.03
N THR A 113 1.95 14.13 -2.71
CA THR A 113 1.96 13.55 -4.06
C THR A 113 1.34 12.15 -4.05
N LEU A 114 1.70 11.32 -3.07
CA LEU A 114 1.16 9.95 -2.95
C LEU A 114 -0.35 9.93 -2.70
N THR A 115 -0.87 10.88 -1.92
CA THR A 115 -2.28 10.92 -1.49
C THR A 115 -3.16 11.87 -2.29
N ALA A 116 -2.59 12.52 -3.31
CA ALA A 116 -3.32 13.46 -4.17
C ALA A 116 -4.55 12.81 -4.82
N ASP A 117 -5.70 13.48 -4.70
CA ASP A 117 -7.02 13.10 -5.19
C ASP A 117 -7.40 11.62 -4.98
N LEU A 118 -6.93 11.02 -3.89
CA LEU A 118 -7.43 9.72 -3.45
C LEU A 118 -8.75 9.90 -2.68
N PRO A 119 -9.57 8.85 -2.60
CA PRO A 119 -10.66 8.80 -1.63
C PRO A 119 -10.15 9.04 -0.19
N PRO A 120 -11.04 9.18 0.81
CA PRO A 120 -10.63 9.29 2.21
C PRO A 120 -9.56 8.23 2.56
N THR A 121 -8.34 8.69 2.84
CA THR A 121 -7.16 7.82 2.94
C THR A 121 -6.60 7.82 4.35
N LEU A 122 -6.34 6.63 4.89
CA LEU A 122 -5.74 6.44 6.20
C LEU A 122 -4.34 5.84 6.03
N LEU A 123 -3.33 6.58 6.46
CA LEU A 123 -1.94 6.12 6.51
C LEU A 123 -1.68 5.40 7.84
N VAL A 124 -1.32 4.12 7.78
CA VAL A 124 -1.11 3.27 8.97
C VAL A 124 0.37 2.96 9.12
N CYS A 125 0.92 3.12 10.32
CA CYS A 125 2.24 2.61 10.68
C CYS A 125 2.10 1.61 11.84
N GLY A 126 2.63 0.40 11.68
CA GLY A 126 2.70 -0.57 12.76
C GLY A 126 3.98 -0.41 13.56
N LEU A 127 3.88 -0.12 14.87
CA LEU A 127 5.05 -0.08 15.76
C LEU A 127 5.59 -1.49 16.09
N SER A 128 4.72 -2.50 16.07
CA SER A 128 5.06 -3.91 16.26
C SER A 128 4.10 -4.79 15.46
N SER A 129 4.59 -5.95 15.01
CA SER A 129 3.75 -6.94 14.33
C SER A 129 2.79 -7.55 15.35
N VAL A 130 1.50 -7.28 15.18
CA VAL A 130 0.44 -7.90 15.98
C VAL A 130 -0.45 -8.66 15.01
N ILE A 131 -0.27 -9.98 14.95
CA ILE A 131 -1.21 -10.88 14.28
C ILE A 131 -2.05 -11.51 15.39
N SER A 132 -3.24 -10.97 15.61
CA SER A 132 -4.20 -11.61 16.52
C SER A 132 -4.98 -12.67 15.75
N THR A 133 -4.82 -13.92 16.15
CA THR A 133 -5.68 -15.05 15.74
C THR A 133 -6.77 -15.34 16.77
N GLY A 134 -6.88 -14.50 17.82
CA GLY A 134 -7.84 -14.65 18.91
C GLY A 134 -9.27 -14.30 18.49
N LEU A 135 -10.22 -15.09 19.01
CA LEU A 135 -11.69 -14.99 18.82
C LEU A 135 -12.28 -13.71 19.42
#